data_AF-L0F847-F1
#
_entry.id   AF-L0F847-F1
#
_cell.length_a   1.000
_cell.length_b   1.000
_cell.length_c   1.000
_cell.angle_alpha   90.00
_cell.angle_beta   90.00
_cell.angle_gamma   90.00
#
_symmetry.space_group_name_H-M   'P 1'
#
loop_
_entity.id
_entity.type
_entity.pdbx_description
1 polymer ?
#
loop_
_entity_poly.entity_id
_entity_poly.type
_entity_poly.pdbx_seq_one_letter_code
_entity_poly.pdbx_strand_id
1 'polypeptide(L)'
;MKINRILPVLLMALLLGCVLCTTAYAAPNGDVAGAIENTWNDASGQIKTVVNKVVFPAIDLILAVFFFAKLGTAYFDYRKHGQFEWAAPAILFACLVFTLTAPLYIWQILGM
;
A
#
# COMPACT_ATOMS: atom_id res chain seq x y z
N MET A 1 43.48 14.23 -55.28
CA MET A 1 44.02 13.48 -54.11
C MET A 1 43.37 13.84 -52.76
N LYS A 2 42.30 14.65 -52.68
CA LYS A 2 41.68 15.04 -51.39
C LYS A 2 40.60 14.07 -50.89
N ILE A 3 39.82 13.45 -51.78
CA ILE A 3 38.76 12.49 -51.43
C ILE A 3 39.30 11.24 -50.72
N ASN A 4 40.47 10.73 -51.12
CA ASN A 4 41.06 9.51 -50.55
C ASN A 4 41.43 9.63 -49.06
N ARG A 5 41.60 10.85 -48.54
CA ARG A 5 41.84 11.11 -47.10
C ARG A 5 40.56 11.41 -46.32
N ILE A 6 39.51 11.92 -46.98
CA ILE A 6 38.24 12.29 -46.34
C ILE A 6 37.37 11.05 -46.13
N LEU A 7 37.38 10.12 -47.09
CA LEU A 7 36.62 8.88 -47.01
C LEU A 7 36.95 8.01 -45.77
N PRO A 8 38.22 7.72 -45.43
CA PRO A 8 38.53 6.94 -44.23
C PRO A 8 38.20 7.68 -42.93
N VAL A 9 38.33 9.01 -42.90
CA VAL A 9 37.97 9.83 -41.73
C VAL A 9 36.46 9.83 -41.51
N LEU A 10 35.67 9.92 -42.58
CA LEU A 10 34.20 9.85 -42.52
C LEU A 10 33.73 8.45 -42.10
N LEU A 11 34.38 7.39 -42.60
CA LEU A 11 34.09 6.02 -42.20
C LEU A 11 34.44 5.77 -40.72
N MET A 12 35.56 6.33 -40.25
CA MET A 12 35.96 6.28 -38.84
C MET A 12 35.01 7.06 -37.94
N ALA A 13 34.54 8.23 -38.38
CA ALA A 13 33.54 9.02 -37.67
C ALA A 13 32.18 8.33 -37.63
N LEU A 14 31.79 7.65 -38.71
CA LEU A 14 30.57 6.83 -38.76
C LEU A 14 30.68 5.63 -37.81
N LEU A 15 31.82 4.93 -37.80
CA LEU A 15 32.08 3.82 -36.88
C LEU A 15 32.09 4.26 -35.42
N LEU A 16 32.75 5.39 -35.10
CA LEU A 16 32.68 5.99 -33.77
C LEU A 16 31.25 6.40 -33.42
N GLY A 17 30.52 6.98 -34.36
CA GLY A 17 29.11 7.31 -34.21
C GLY A 17 28.28 6.08 -33.89
N CYS A 18 28.45 4.97 -34.61
CA CYS A 18 27.75 3.72 -34.32
C CYS A 18 28.10 3.15 -32.94
N VAL A 19 29.37 3.18 -32.54
CA VAL A 19 29.83 2.68 -31.22
C VAL A 19 29.41 3.58 -30.06
N LEU A 20 29.24 4.89 -30.29
CA LEU A 20 28.74 5.84 -29.29
C LEU A 20 27.20 5.93 -29.29
N CYS A 21 26.53 5.59 -30.40
CA CYS A 21 25.07 5.50 -30.45
C CYS A 21 24.56 4.22 -29.77
N THR A 22 25.35 3.14 -29.68
CA THR A 22 24.97 1.95 -28.90
C THR A 22 24.95 2.21 -27.39
N THR A 23 25.72 3.18 -26.88
CA THR A 23 25.63 3.59 -25.47
C THR A 23 24.48 4.56 -25.20
N ALA A 24 24.01 5.28 -26.24
CA ALA A 24 22.77 6.07 -26.21
C ALA A 24 21.51 5.22 -26.45
N TYR A 25 21.65 4.02 -27.00
CA TYR A 25 20.71 2.91 -26.80
C TYR A 25 20.89 2.43 -25.36
N ALA A 26 20.51 3.32 -24.43
CA ALA A 26 20.40 3.03 -23.02
C ALA A 26 19.65 1.71 -22.87
N ALA A 27 20.20 0.88 -21.98
CA ALA A 27 19.68 -0.35 -21.42
C ALA A 27 18.21 -0.68 -21.76
N PRO A 28 17.88 -1.96 -22.00
CA PRO A 28 16.50 -2.45 -22.11
C PRO A 28 15.55 -1.98 -20.98
N ASN A 29 16.10 -1.47 -19.87
CA ASN A 29 15.43 -1.04 -18.65
C ASN A 29 15.70 0.46 -18.33
N GLY A 30 15.68 1.35 -19.33
CA GLY A 30 15.80 2.80 -19.12
C GLY A 30 14.61 3.46 -18.39
N ASP A 31 13.62 2.68 -17.97
CA ASP A 31 12.45 3.13 -17.23
C ASP A 31 12.64 2.94 -15.72
N VAL A 32 13.42 3.85 -15.13
CA VAL A 32 13.59 3.92 -13.67
C VAL A 32 12.24 4.18 -12.99
N ALA A 33 11.31 4.88 -13.65
CA ALA A 33 9.98 5.15 -13.11
C ALA A 33 9.15 3.87 -12.99
N GLY A 34 9.09 3.04 -14.02
CA GLY A 34 8.40 1.75 -13.99
C GLY A 34 8.99 0.75 -12.99
N ALA A 35 10.31 0.72 -12.81
CA ALA A 35 10.94 -0.11 -11.78
C ALA A 35 10.55 0.32 -10.35
N ILE A 36 10.48 1.62 -10.10
CA ILE A 36 10.03 2.19 -8.82
C ILE A 36 8.54 1.92 -8.61
N GLU A 37 7.71 2.10 -9.64
CA GLU A 37 6.27 1.86 -9.57
C GLU A 37 5.95 0.39 -9.28
N ASN A 38 6.64 -0.55 -9.94
CA ASN A 38 6.50 -1.98 -9.65
C ASN A 38 6.90 -2.31 -8.20
N THR A 39 8.00 -1.72 -7.71
CA THR A 39 8.45 -1.93 -6.32
C THR A 39 7.44 -1.36 -5.31
N TRP A 40 6.85 -0.20 -5.62
CA TRP A 40 5.78 0.40 -4.82
C TRP A 40 4.52 -0.46 -4.79
N ASN A 41 4.10 -1.00 -5.95
CA ASN A 41 2.94 -1.88 -6.06
C ASN A 41 3.13 -3.17 -5.25
N ASP A 42 4.32 -3.76 -5.28
CA ASP A 42 4.64 -4.94 -4.47
C ASP A 42 4.63 -4.63 -2.97
N ALA A 43 5.27 -3.52 -2.57
CA ALA A 43 5.32 -3.09 -1.17
C ALA A 43 3.93 -2.73 -0.63
N SER A 44 3.12 -2.01 -1.41
CA SER A 44 1.76 -1.61 -1.03
C SER A 44 0.84 -2.83 -0.92
N GLY A 45 0.98 -3.83 -1.80
CA GLY A 45 0.29 -5.11 -1.69
C GLY A 45 0.62 -5.88 -0.40
N GLN A 46 1.89 -5.87 0.03
CA GLN A 46 2.29 -6.45 1.31
C GLN A 46 1.68 -5.70 2.50
N ILE A 47 1.71 -4.36 2.49
CA ILE A 47 1.08 -3.54 3.55
C ILE A 47 -0.41 -3.86 3.64
N LYS A 48 -1.12 -3.90 2.51
CA LYS A 48 -2.54 -4.27 2.46
C LYS A 48 -2.80 -5.65 3.06
N THR A 49 -1.93 -6.61 2.76
CA THR A 49 -2.04 -7.96 3.29
C THR A 49 -1.85 -7.99 4.80
N VAL A 50 -0.77 -7.39 5.32
CA VAL A 50 -0.48 -7.36 6.77
C VAL A 50 -1.57 -6.62 7.53
N VAL A 51 -2.04 -5.49 7.01
CA VAL A 51 -3.09 -4.69 7.65
C VAL A 51 -4.41 -5.48 7.69
N ASN A 52 -4.82 -6.11 6.58
CA ASN A 52 -6.06 -6.90 6.53
C ASN A 52 -6.00 -8.21 7.32
N LYS A 53 -4.83 -8.84 7.43
CA LYS A 53 -4.68 -10.15 8.07
C LYS A 53 -4.28 -10.09 9.53
N VAL A 54 -3.64 -9.01 9.97
CA VAL A 54 -3.08 -8.91 11.33
C VAL A 54 -3.62 -7.68 12.05
N VAL A 55 -3.52 -6.49 11.45
CA VAL A 55 -3.86 -5.24 12.16
C VAL A 55 -5.36 -5.13 12.42
N PHE A 56 -6.20 -5.28 11.39
CA PHE A 56 -7.65 -5.23 11.56
C PHE A 56 -8.15 -6.34 12.51
N PRO A 57 -7.78 -7.63 12.33
CA PRO A 57 -8.19 -8.69 13.26
C PRO A 57 -7.72 -8.48 14.71
N ALA A 58 -6.53 -7.91 14.92
CA ALA A 58 -6.05 -7.61 16.27
C ALA A 58 -6.90 -6.52 16.95
N ILE A 59 -7.25 -5.45 16.21
CA ILE A 59 -8.13 -4.38 16.70
C ILE A 59 -9.53 -4.92 16.97
N ASP A 60 -10.09 -5.72 16.05
CA ASP A 60 -11.41 -6.33 16.18
C ASP A 60 -11.51 -7.18 17.44
N LEU A 61 -10.47 -7.98 17.74
CA LEU A 61 -10.42 -8.81 18.94
C LEU A 61 -10.45 -7.95 20.22
N ILE A 62 -9.61 -6.91 20.29
CA ILE A 62 -9.54 -6.02 21.46
C ILE A 62 -10.89 -5.31 21.67
N LEU A 63 -11.47 -4.79 20.59
CA LEU A 63 -12.78 -4.11 20.65
C LEU A 63 -13.90 -5.09 21.03
N ALA A 64 -13.88 -6.33 20.53
CA ALA A 64 -14.86 -7.34 20.89
C ALA A 64 -14.79 -7.67 22.39
N VAL A 65 -13.59 -7.90 22.91
CA VAL A 65 -13.39 -8.18 24.34
C VAL A 65 -13.88 -7.02 25.20
N PHE A 66 -13.56 -5.77 24.84
CA PHE A 66 -14.02 -4.59 25.56
C PHE A 66 -15.53 -4.38 25.46
N PHE A 67 -16.12 -4.63 24.29
CA PHE A 67 -17.57 -4.56 24.09
C PHE A 67 -18.29 -5.54 25.01
N PHE A 68 -17.91 -6.83 25.00
CA PHE A 68 -18.55 -7.83 25.83
C PHE A 68 -18.31 -7.61 27.33
N ALA A 69 -17.11 -7.16 27.72
CA ALA A 69 -16.83 -6.79 29.11
C ALA A 69 -17.75 -5.64 29.57
N LYS A 70 -17.85 -4.54 28.80
CA LYS A 70 -18.70 -3.39 29.15
C LYS A 70 -20.18 -3.71 29.10
N LEU A 71 -20.62 -4.54 28.16
CA LEU A 71 -22.00 -5.00 28.10
C LEU A 71 -22.34 -5.88 29.31
N GLY A 72 -21.42 -6.75 29.73
CA GLY A 72 -21.54 -7.54 30.96
C GLY A 72 -21.65 -6.67 32.21
N THR A 73 -20.78 -5.67 32.37
CA THR A 73 -20.86 -4.74 33.51
C THR A 73 -22.14 -3.92 33.50
N ALA A 74 -22.55 -3.40 32.33
CA ALA A 74 -23.80 -2.65 32.19
C ALA A 74 -25.03 -3.50 32.56
N TYR A 75 -25.02 -4.79 32.20
CA TYR A 75 -26.07 -5.73 32.62
C TYR A 75 -26.09 -5.95 34.13
N PHE A 76 -24.92 -6.10 34.77
CA PHE A 76 -24.84 -6.25 36.22
C PHE A 76 -25.25 -4.98 36.97
N ASP A 77 -24.88 -3.81 36.47
CA ASP A 77 -25.25 -2.52 37.06
C ASP A 77 -26.76 -2.28 36.93
N TYR A 78 -27.36 -2.64 35.78
CA TYR A 78 -28.81 -2.63 35.63
C TYR A 78 -29.51 -3.53 36.65
N ARG A 79 -28.98 -4.72 36.92
CA ARG A 79 -29.55 -5.63 37.93
C ARG A 79 -29.48 -5.06 39.36
N LYS A 80 -28.43 -4.30 39.69
CA LYS A 80 -28.18 -3.80 41.05
C LYS A 80 -28.79 -2.43 41.32
N HIS A 81 -28.72 -1.54 40.34
CA HIS A 81 -29.03 -0.12 40.50
C HIS A 81 -30.23 0.32 39.65
N GLY A 82 -30.76 -0.54 38.78
CA GLY A 82 -31.92 -0.23 37.92
C GLY A 82 -31.64 0.77 36.79
N GLN A 83 -30.41 1.29 36.70
CA GLN A 83 -29.97 2.18 35.63
C GLN A 83 -29.07 1.42 34.68
N PHE A 84 -29.39 1.48 33.38
CA PHE A 84 -28.58 0.87 32.32
C PHE A 84 -27.89 1.98 31.53
N GLU A 85 -26.56 2.02 31.58
CA GLU A 85 -25.76 2.92 30.74
C GLU A 85 -25.51 2.32 29.36
N TRP A 86 -26.36 2.66 28.39
CA TRP A 86 -26.27 2.17 27.02
C TRP A 86 -25.16 2.81 26.19
N ALA A 87 -24.70 4.00 26.58
CA ALA A 87 -23.77 4.79 25.77
C ALA A 87 -22.44 4.07 25.52
N ALA A 88 -21.80 3.56 26.58
CA ALA A 88 -20.49 2.91 26.44
C ALA A 88 -20.55 1.62 25.61
N PRO A 89 -21.49 0.67 25.82
CA PRO A 89 -21.66 -0.48 24.94
C PRO A 89 -21.99 -0.09 23.49
N ALA A 90 -22.84 0.91 23.28
CA ALA A 90 -23.25 1.32 21.92
C ALA A 90 -22.09 1.92 21.12
N ILE A 91 -21.25 2.75 21.74
CA ILE A 91 -20.07 3.33 21.08
C ILE A 91 -19.07 2.22 20.71
N LEU A 92 -18.78 1.30 21.63
CA LEU A 92 -17.89 0.17 21.36
C LEU A 92 -18.41 -0.73 20.25
N PHE A 93 -19.72 -0.95 20.20
CA PHE A 93 -20.36 -1.70 19.12
C PHE A 93 -20.23 -1.00 17.77
N ALA A 94 -20.50 0.31 17.71
CA ALA A 94 -20.31 1.09 16.48
C ALA A 94 -18.86 1.05 15.99
N CYS A 95 -17.89 1.18 16.90
CA CYS A 95 -16.47 1.06 16.58
C CYS A 95 -16.13 -0.34 16.04
N LEU A 96 -16.63 -1.41 16.65
CA LEU A 96 -16.40 -2.78 16.19
C LEU A 96 -16.99 -3.03 14.79
N VAL A 97 -18.19 -2.54 14.51
CA VAL A 97 -18.79 -2.66 13.18
C VAL A 97 -17.99 -1.87 12.14
N PHE A 98 -17.49 -0.68 12.51
CA PHE A 98 -16.64 0.11 11.63
C PHE A 98 -15.32 -0.61 11.32
N THR A 99 -14.63 -1.17 12.31
CA THR A 99 -13.35 -1.85 12.07
C THR A 99 -13.51 -3.14 11.26
N LEU A 100 -14.61 -3.87 11.43
CA LEU A 100 -14.93 -5.05 10.62
C LEU A 100 -15.23 -4.71 9.15
N THR A 101 -15.78 -3.53 8.88
CA THR A 101 -16.15 -3.11 7.51
C THR A 101 -15.06 -2.30 6.82
N ALA A 102 -14.14 -1.69 7.56
CA ALA A 102 -13.04 -0.89 7.03
C ALA A 102 -12.18 -1.60 5.96
N PRO A 103 -11.81 -2.90 6.08
CA PRO A 103 -11.05 -3.60 5.05
C PRO A 103 -11.70 -3.60 3.65
N LEU A 104 -13.02 -3.43 3.56
CA LEU A 104 -13.77 -3.48 2.31
C LEU A 104 -13.62 -2.20 1.47
N TYR A 105 -13.44 -1.04 2.11
CA TYR A 105 -13.49 0.25 1.43
C TYR A 105 -12.25 1.13 1.65
N ILE A 106 -11.47 0.93 2.73
CA ILE A 106 -10.35 1.81 3.10
C ILE A 106 -9.31 1.92 1.98
N TRP A 107 -9.05 0.82 1.27
CA TRP A 107 -8.05 0.75 0.21
C TRP A 107 -8.50 1.51 -1.06
N GLN A 108 -9.80 1.48 -1.37
CA GLN A 108 -10.36 2.25 -2.48
C GLN A 108 -10.25 3.75 -2.23
N ILE A 109 -10.48 4.18 -0.98
CA ILE A 109 -10.34 5.59 -0.57
C ILE A 109 -8.88 6.05 -0.65
N LEU A 110 -7.93 5.16 -0.34
CA LEU A 110 -6.49 5.43 -0.39
C LEU A 110 -5.89 5.36 -1.81
N GLY A 111 -6.67 4.97 -2.83
CA GLY A 111 -6.20 4.85 -4.20
C GLY A 111 -5.32 3.61 -4.45
N MET A 112 -5.56 2.52 -3.70
CA MET A 112 -4.86 1.23 -3.80
C MET A 112 -5.74 0.07 -4.27
#